data_AF-A0A7J5DSL7-F1
#
_entry.id   AF-A0A7J5DSL7-F1
#
_cell.length_a   1.000
_cell.length_b   1.000
_cell.length_c   1.000
_cell.angle_alpha   90.00
_cell.angle_beta   90.00
_cell.angle_gamma   90.00
#
_symmetry.space_group_name_H-M   'P 1'
#
loop_
_entity.id
_entity.type
_entity.pdbx_description
1 polymer ?
#
loop_
_entity_poly.entity_id
_entity_poly.type
_entity_poly.pdbx_seq_one_letter_code
_entity_poly.pdbx_strand_id
1 'polypeptide(L)'
;MTCPECGSPRELCSDPAVLWYPQRTLCYATMARASANARYDDLHDERPYHDGTFTHWAKDRSAAHPFHARDGVTIWVTTEDLTPDDDFLSDNREITRESLGAGA
;
A
#
# COMPACT_ATOMS: atom_id res chain seq x y z
N MET A 1 23.57 -21.06 -28.39
CA MET A 1 23.50 -21.57 -26.99
C MET A 1 23.17 -20.38 -26.09
N THR A 2 22.22 -20.55 -25.16
CA THR A 2 21.70 -19.47 -24.31
C THR A 2 22.48 -19.39 -22.99
N CYS A 3 22.68 -18.18 -22.45
CA CYS A 3 23.24 -17.96 -21.13
C CYS A 3 22.21 -18.39 -20.05
N PRO A 4 22.58 -19.26 -19.08
CA PRO A 4 21.64 -19.72 -18.05
C PRO A 4 21.27 -18.64 -17.02
N GLU A 5 22.10 -17.61 -16.86
CA GLU A 5 21.87 -16.55 -15.87
C GLU A 5 20.89 -15.48 -16.37
N CYS A 6 21.06 -15.02 -17.61
CA CYS A 6 20.31 -13.87 -18.15
C CYS A 6 19.44 -14.19 -19.37
N GLY A 7 19.42 -15.45 -19.84
CA GLY A 7 18.59 -15.88 -20.97
C GLY A 7 18.99 -15.33 -22.35
N SER A 8 20.06 -14.53 -22.44
CA SER A 8 20.55 -13.97 -23.71
C SER A 8 21.41 -14.97 -24.49
N PRO A 9 21.65 -14.76 -25.80
CA PRO A 9 22.67 -15.51 -26.53
C PRO A 9 24.02 -15.42 -25.82
N ARG A 10 24.69 -16.57 -25.60
CA ARG A 10 25.91 -16.64 -24.78
C ARG A 10 27.06 -15.81 -25.35
N GLU A 11 27.12 -15.67 -26.67
CA GLU A 11 28.10 -14.83 -27.37
C GLU A 11 28.02 -13.35 -26.99
N LEU A 12 26.80 -12.87 -26.70
CA LEU A 12 26.54 -11.49 -26.30
C LEU A 12 27.06 -11.20 -24.88
N CYS A 13 27.07 -12.20 -24.01
CA CYS A 13 27.64 -12.09 -22.66
C CYS A 13 29.18 -12.07 -22.65
N SER A 14 29.81 -12.60 -23.70
CA SER A 14 31.27 -12.66 -23.85
C SER A 14 31.84 -11.57 -24.77
N ASP A 15 30.99 -10.75 -25.38
CA ASP A 15 31.42 -9.69 -26.29
C ASP A 15 31.90 -8.45 -25.51
N PRO A 16 33.20 -8.11 -25.54
CA PRO A 16 33.75 -6.96 -24.81
C PRO A 16 33.29 -5.60 -25.38
N ALA A 17 32.69 -5.57 -26.59
CA ALA A 17 32.09 -4.36 -27.15
C ALA A 17 30.68 -4.10 -26.62
N VAL A 18 30.04 -5.10 -25.97
CA VAL A 18 28.71 -4.97 -25.39
C VAL A 18 28.82 -4.42 -23.97
N LEU A 19 28.30 -3.20 -23.78
CA LEU A 19 28.21 -2.55 -22.47
C LEU A 19 26.86 -2.85 -21.83
N TRP A 20 26.90 -3.44 -20.65
CA TRP A 20 25.72 -3.67 -19.82
C TRP A 20 25.53 -2.52 -18.84
N TYR A 21 24.35 -1.92 -18.86
CA TYR A 21 23.99 -0.84 -17.93
C TYR A 21 22.90 -1.34 -16.98
N PRO A 22 23.04 -1.11 -15.65
CA PRO A 22 21.96 -1.42 -14.73
C PRO A 22 20.75 -0.55 -15.07
N GLN A 23 19.59 -1.17 -15.24
CA GLN A 23 18.32 -0.47 -15.37
C GLN A 23 17.60 -0.50 -14.02
N ARG A 24 17.02 0.63 -13.64
CA ARG A 24 16.15 0.74 -12.46
C ARG A 24 14.85 1.39 -12.85
N THR A 25 13.75 0.85 -12.34
CA THR A 25 12.41 1.46 -12.44
C THR A 25 11.94 1.77 -11.03
N LEU A 26 11.50 3.01 -10.81
CA LEU A 26 10.97 3.46 -9.52
C LEU A 26 9.47 3.73 -9.66
N CYS A 27 8.69 3.22 -8.70
CA CYS A 27 7.29 3.58 -8.55
C CYS A 27 7.11 4.27 -7.20
N TYR A 28 6.99 5.60 -7.21
CA TYR A 28 6.84 6.39 -6.00
C TYR A 28 5.58 6.04 -5.21
N ALA A 29 4.48 5.69 -5.90
CA ALA A 29 3.27 5.23 -5.24
C ALA A 29 3.49 3.93 -4.46
N THR A 30 4.21 2.96 -5.05
CA THR A 30 4.56 1.71 -4.35
C THR A 30 5.47 1.98 -3.16
N MET A 31 6.48 2.84 -3.30
CA MET A 31 7.38 3.21 -2.21
C MET A 31 6.64 3.89 -1.06
N ALA A 32 5.79 4.88 -1.37
CA ALA A 32 4.99 5.59 -0.37
C ALA A 32 4.02 4.64 0.34
N ARG A 33 3.32 3.79 -0.40
CA ARG A 33 2.42 2.78 0.19
C ARG A 33 3.17 1.80 1.09
N ALA A 34 4.34 1.33 0.68
CA ALA A 34 5.17 0.46 1.51
C ALA A 34 5.60 1.14 2.81
N SER A 35 6.06 2.40 2.72
CA SER A 35 6.42 3.21 3.88
C SER A 35 5.23 3.44 4.83
N ALA A 36 4.04 3.72 4.29
CA ALA A 36 2.83 3.91 5.08
C ALA A 36 2.40 2.63 5.80
N ASN A 37 2.52 1.47 5.12
CA ASN A 37 2.27 0.17 5.75
C ASN A 37 3.23 -0.11 6.90
N ALA A 38 4.53 0.09 6.70
CA ALA A 38 5.52 -0.12 7.76
C ALA A 38 5.23 0.78 8.98
N ARG A 39 4.95 2.07 8.75
CA ARG A 39 4.58 2.99 9.83
C ARG A 39 3.31 2.56 10.56
N TYR A 40 2.32 2.02 9.84
CA TYR A 40 1.09 1.50 10.45
C TYR A 40 1.38 0.28 11.33
N ASP A 41 2.26 -0.62 10.91
CA ASP A 41 2.68 -1.77 11.72
C ASP A 41 3.40 -1.31 12.98
N ASP A 42 4.39 -0.42 12.84
CA ASP A 42 5.18 0.10 13.96
C ASP A 42 4.29 0.78 15.02
N LEU A 43 3.24 1.50 14.60
CA LEU A 43 2.32 2.19 15.51
C LEU A 43 1.55 1.21 16.42
N HIS A 44 1.26 0.01 15.92
CA HIS A 44 0.42 -0.97 16.63
C HIS A 44 1.19 -2.18 17.13
N ASP A 45 2.52 -2.21 16.98
CA ASP A 45 3.36 -3.36 17.37
C ASP A 45 3.22 -3.71 18.86
N GLU A 46 3.26 -2.72 19.75
CA GLU A 46 3.12 -2.96 21.19
C GLU A 46 1.69 -3.29 21.64
N ARG A 47 0.70 -2.81 20.90
CA ARG A 47 -0.74 -2.92 21.24
C ARG A 47 -1.56 -3.20 19.99
N PRO A 48 -1.51 -4.44 19.45
CA PRO A 48 -2.07 -4.74 18.15
C PRO A 48 -3.57 -5.04 18.16
N TYR A 49 -4.25 -5.03 19.31
CA TYR A 49 -5.68 -5.35 19.38
C TYR A 49 -6.54 -4.15 19.78
N HIS A 50 -7.71 -3.99 19.17
CA HIS A 50 -8.66 -2.90 19.46
C HIS A 50 -10.10 -3.40 19.62
N ASP A 51 -10.94 -2.54 20.19
CA ASP A 51 -12.37 -2.77 20.45
C ASP A 51 -13.28 -2.51 19.24
N GLY A 52 -12.70 -2.10 18.11
CA GLY A 52 -13.41 -1.73 16.87
C GLY A 52 -13.56 -0.22 16.67
N THR A 53 -13.25 0.59 17.68
CA THR A 53 -13.33 2.07 17.60
C THR A 53 -12.04 2.73 17.11
N PHE A 54 -10.93 1.97 17.04
CA PHE A 54 -9.58 2.46 16.78
C PHE A 54 -9.06 3.51 17.79
N THR A 55 -9.72 3.66 18.94
CA THR A 55 -9.29 4.58 20.02
C THR A 55 -8.80 3.85 21.27
N HIS A 56 -9.26 2.62 21.52
CA HIS A 56 -8.82 1.79 22.64
C HIS A 56 -8.02 0.59 22.14
N TRP A 57 -6.79 0.47 22.65
CA TRP A 57 -5.80 -0.50 22.17
C TRP A 57 -5.21 -1.31 23.33
N ALA A 58 -5.02 -2.60 23.09
CA ALA A 58 -4.53 -3.58 24.05
C ALA A 58 -3.41 -4.44 23.45
N LYS A 59 -2.53 -4.92 24.34
CA LYS A 59 -1.44 -5.83 24.00
C LYS A 59 -1.94 -7.23 23.63
N ASP A 60 -2.91 -7.73 24.38
CA ASP A 60 -3.43 -9.08 24.25
C ASP A 60 -4.87 -9.08 23.74
N ARG A 61 -5.21 -10.05 22.89
CA ARG A 61 -6.58 -10.24 22.40
C ARG A 61 -7.50 -10.62 23.56
N SER A 62 -8.68 -9.99 23.60
CA SER A 62 -9.69 -10.27 24.61
C SER A 62 -11.10 -10.09 24.06
N ALA A 63 -12.13 -10.42 24.84
CA ALA A 63 -13.51 -10.11 24.47
C ALA A 63 -13.76 -8.59 24.32
N ALA A 64 -13.01 -7.75 25.05
CA ALA A 64 -13.09 -6.30 24.94
C ALA A 64 -12.28 -5.74 23.75
N HIS A 65 -11.22 -6.43 23.32
CA HIS A 65 -10.38 -6.03 22.18
C HIS A 65 -10.22 -7.23 21.23
N PRO A 66 -11.26 -7.58 20.47
CA PRO A 66 -11.26 -8.82 19.67
C PRO A 66 -10.54 -8.66 18.32
N PHE A 67 -10.42 -7.44 17.80
CA PHE A 67 -9.92 -7.16 16.44
C PHE A 67 -8.43 -6.85 16.45
N HIS A 68 -7.67 -7.42 15.52
CA HIS A 68 -6.27 -7.07 15.29
C HIS A 68 -6.17 -5.81 14.43
N ALA A 69 -5.10 -5.01 14.57
CA ALA A 69 -4.89 -3.74 13.87
C ALA A 69 -5.04 -3.86 12.34
N ARG A 70 -4.67 -5.01 11.78
CA ARG A 70 -4.77 -5.28 10.34
C ARG A 70 -6.13 -5.80 9.88
N ASP A 71 -7.05 -6.13 10.79
CA ASP A 71 -8.34 -6.69 10.43
C ASP A 71 -9.20 -5.62 9.74
N GLY A 72 -9.42 -5.78 8.43
CA GLY A 72 -10.26 -4.88 7.63
C GLY A 72 -9.59 -3.59 7.14
N VAL A 73 -8.32 -3.36 7.44
CA VAL A 73 -7.60 -2.12 7.07
C VAL A 73 -6.95 -2.24 5.70
N THR A 74 -7.22 -1.27 4.81
CA THR A 74 -6.55 -1.12 3.52
C THR A 74 -5.84 0.23 3.43
N ILE A 75 -4.55 0.23 3.11
CA ILE A 75 -3.75 1.45 2.92
C ILE A 75 -3.46 1.65 1.44
N TRP A 76 -3.92 2.77 0.88
CA TRP A 76 -3.58 3.23 -0.46
C TRP A 76 -2.94 4.62 -0.43
N VAL A 77 -2.45 5.06 -1.58
CA VAL A 77 -1.86 6.39 -1.76
C VAL A 77 -2.57 7.10 -2.90
N THR A 78 -2.81 8.40 -2.75
CA THR A 78 -3.42 9.28 -3.75
C THR A 78 -2.47 10.43 -4.06
N THR A 79 -2.65 11.07 -5.22
CA THR A 79 -1.93 12.29 -5.61
C THR A 79 -2.55 13.55 -5.02
N GLU A 80 -3.73 13.43 -4.42
CA GLU A 80 -4.43 14.51 -3.74
C GLU A 80 -3.89 14.68 -2.33
N ASP A 81 -3.69 15.93 -1.91
CA ASP A 81 -3.32 16.26 -0.53
C ASP A 81 -4.57 16.16 0.34
N LEU A 82 -4.78 14.98 0.93
CA LEU A 82 -5.82 14.78 1.92
C LEU A 82 -5.32 15.43 3.22
N THR A 83 -5.83 16.63 3.50
CA THR A 83 -5.47 17.38 4.70
C THR A 83 -5.99 16.64 5.94
N PRO A 84 -5.39 16.84 7.13
CA PRO A 84 -5.85 16.20 8.38
C PRO A 84 -7.30 16.50 8.77
N ASP A 85 -7.92 17.52 8.16
CA ASP A 85 -9.32 17.89 8.33
C ASP A 85 -10.26 17.11 7.39
N ASP A 86 -9.72 16.33 6.43
CA ASP A 86 -10.50 15.37 5.66
C ASP A 86 -10.87 14.21 6.58
N ASP A 87 -12.15 14.15 6.93
CA ASP A 87 -12.70 13.23 7.91
C ASP A 87 -12.58 11.77 7.44
N PHE A 88 -11.43 11.15 7.76
CA PHE A 88 -11.12 9.76 7.43
C PHE A 88 -11.96 8.74 8.23
N LEU A 89 -12.72 9.20 9.23
CA LEU A 89 -13.40 8.35 10.21
C LEU A 89 -14.93 8.53 10.23
N SER A 90 -15.50 9.51 9.53
CA SER A 90 -16.95 9.58 9.32
C SER A 90 -17.36 8.85 8.04
N ASP A 91 -18.12 7.78 8.23
CA ASP A 91 -18.73 7.02 7.16
C ASP A 91 -20.00 7.72 6.65
N ASN A 92 -20.17 7.66 5.33
CA ASN A 92 -21.40 7.69 4.51
C ASN A 92 -22.01 9.00 3.95
N ARG A 93 -21.96 9.04 2.61
CA ARG A 93 -23.05 9.29 1.65
C ARG A 93 -23.45 10.74 1.37
N GLU A 94 -22.87 11.27 0.29
CA GLU A 94 -23.68 11.79 -0.81
C GLU A 94 -23.22 11.14 -2.13
N ILE A 95 -23.83 9.99 -2.46
CA ILE A 95 -24.11 9.71 -3.87
C ILE A 95 -25.11 10.78 -4.28
N THR A 96 -24.64 11.94 -4.74
CA THR A 96 -25.49 12.88 -5.46
C THR A 96 -25.98 12.19 -6.71
N ARG A 97 -27.29 12.24 -6.86
CA ARG A 97 -28.12 11.49 -7.80
C ARG A 97 -28.01 12.02 -9.23
N GLU A 98 -26.81 12.40 -9.68
CA GLU A 98 -26.57 13.05 -10.99
C GLU A 98 -25.83 12.18 -12.02
N SER A 99 -25.31 11.01 -11.64
CA SER A 99 -24.58 10.12 -12.56
C SER A 99 -25.46 9.08 -13.29
N LEU A 100 -26.79 9.17 -13.19
CA LEU A 100 -27.74 8.31 -13.90
C LEU A 100 -28.84 9.14 -14.60
N GLY A 101 -28.50 9.77 -15.74
CA GLY A 101 -29.46 9.97 -16.85
C GLY A 101 -29.86 11.41 -17.19
N ALA A 102 -29.30 11.94 -18.27
CA ALA A 102 -29.96 12.64 -19.40
C ALA A 102 -28.85 13.13 -20.35
N GLY A 103 -28.64 12.63 -21.58
CA GLY A 103 -29.54 11.86 -22.42
C GLY A 103 -30.58 12.76 -23.10
N ALA A 104 -30.13 13.45 -24.15
CA ALA A 104 -30.89 14.22 -25.16
C ALA A 104 -31.43 15.60 -24.74
#